data_AF-A0A0F9AJM6-F1
#
_entry.id   AF-A0A0F9AJM6-F1
#
_cell.length_a   1.000
_cell.length_b   1.000
_cell.length_c   1.000
_cell.angle_alpha   90.00
_cell.angle_beta   90.00
_cell.angle_gamma   90.00
#
_symmetry.space_group_name_H-M   'P 1'
#
loop_
_entity.id
_entity.type
_entity.pdbx_description
1 polymer ?
#
loop_
_entity_poly.entity_id
_entity_poly.type
_entity_poly.pdbx_seq_one_letter_code
_entity_poly.pdbx_strand_id
1 'polypeptide(L)'
;MKTAQDVKKIEDIIKKIQRNIRVGSYPKLPPDESKLIRQHFTDCIPLPINGATTKISNAAGTVIGNGFTRIVIGDYGAYLEFDEDQIKLTNIVQRWAGKPTRDVKYIWMQTSDGEETKVYWQRDTVDYADYKAGMYYM
;
A
#
# COMPACT_ATOMS: atom_id res chain seq x y z
N MET A 1 4.39 23.45 12.59
CA MET A 1 4.35 22.53 13.75
C MET A 1 2.90 22.13 13.96
N LYS A 2 2.58 20.83 14.09
CA LYS A 2 1.19 20.37 14.31
C LYS A 2 0.72 20.80 15.70
N THR A 3 -0.53 21.24 15.84
CA THR A 3 -1.08 21.61 17.16
C THR A 3 -1.41 20.38 17.99
N ALA A 4 -1.54 20.51 19.31
CA ALA A 4 -1.98 19.40 20.18
C ALA A 4 -3.36 18.85 19.76
N GLN A 5 -4.22 19.71 19.23
CA GLN A 5 -5.52 19.33 18.68
C GLN A 5 -5.39 18.52 17.39
N ASP A 6 -4.44 18.88 16.50
CA ASP A 6 -4.16 18.12 15.28
C ASP A 6 -3.62 16.72 15.59
N VAL A 7 -2.71 16.61 16.57
CA VAL A 7 -2.14 15.32 17.00
C VAL A 7 -3.24 14.39 17.50
N LYS A 8 -4.09 14.87 18.41
CA LYS A 8 -5.21 14.07 18.92
C LYS A 8 -6.16 13.63 17.81
N LYS A 9 -6.47 14.54 16.86
CA LYS A 9 -7.32 14.22 15.71
C LYS A 9 -6.70 13.14 14.82
N ILE A 10 -5.39 13.20 14.56
CA ILE A 10 -4.67 12.16 13.81
C ILE A 10 -4.74 10.81 14.52
N GLU A 11 -4.52 10.76 15.84
CA GLU A 11 -4.60 9.52 16.62
C GLU A 11 -5.99 8.88 16.54
N ASP A 12 -7.05 9.68 16.61
CA ASP A 12 -8.43 9.19 16.51
C ASP A 12 -8.74 8.66 15.09
N ILE A 13 -8.23 9.32 14.05
CA ILE A 13 -8.33 8.83 12.66
C ILE A 13 -7.56 7.51 12.50
N ILE A 14 -6.35 7.38 13.07
CA ILE A 14 -5.55 6.15 13.02
C ILE A 14 -6.31 4.99 13.68
N LYS A 15 -6.91 5.20 14.86
CA LYS A 15 -7.72 4.17 15.54
C LYS A 15 -8.90 3.71 14.68
N LYS A 16 -9.57 4.65 14.01
CA LYS A 16 -10.67 4.37 13.06
C LYS A 16 -10.17 3.55 11.87
N ILE A 17 -9.05 3.93 11.26
CA ILE A 17 -8.41 3.19 10.15
C ILE A 17 -8.05 1.76 10.59
N GLN A 18 -7.41 1.59 11.75
CA GLN A 18 -7.03 0.28 12.29
C GLN A 18 -8.25 -0.62 12.52
N ARG A 19 -9.35 -0.05 13.05
CA ARG A 19 -10.63 -0.78 13.20
C ARG A 19 -11.16 -1.23 11.85
N ASN A 20 -11.18 -0.35 10.86
CA ASN A 20 -11.66 -0.62 9.51
C ASN A 20 -10.86 -1.74 8.83
N ILE A 21 -9.53 -1.68 8.89
CA ILE A 21 -8.62 -2.72 8.39
C ILE A 21 -8.93 -4.07 9.07
N ARG A 22 -9.10 -4.09 10.40
CA ARG A 22 -9.39 -5.32 11.15
C ARG A 22 -10.67 -6.01 10.70
N VAL A 23 -11.69 -5.24 10.30
CA VAL A 23 -12.97 -5.79 9.82
C VAL A 23 -13.00 -5.95 8.29
N GLY A 24 -11.90 -5.68 7.60
CA GLY A 24 -11.82 -5.78 6.13
C GLY A 24 -12.67 -4.75 5.39
N SER A 25 -12.94 -3.60 6.00
CA SER A 25 -13.74 -2.52 5.41
C SER A 25 -12.84 -1.33 5.07
N TYR A 26 -13.00 -0.76 3.87
CA TYR A 26 -12.17 0.34 3.38
C TYR A 26 -13.01 1.52 2.87
N PRO A 27 -13.92 2.09 3.69
CA PRO A 27 -14.69 3.26 3.26
C PRO A 27 -13.77 4.46 3.05
N LYS A 28 -14.08 5.27 2.03
CA LYS A 28 -13.43 6.56 1.84
C LYS A 28 -13.63 7.44 3.08
N LEU A 29 -12.56 8.07 3.56
CA LEU A 29 -12.64 8.98 4.71
C LEU A 29 -13.28 10.31 4.30
N PRO A 30 -13.91 11.03 5.25
CA PRO A 30 -14.33 12.41 5.03
C PRO A 30 -13.17 13.25 4.46
N PRO A 31 -13.41 14.20 3.53
CA PRO A 31 -12.34 14.93 2.84
C PRO A 31 -11.29 15.55 3.76
N ASP A 32 -11.70 16.13 4.88
CA ASP A 32 -10.79 16.74 5.85
C ASP A 32 -9.94 15.71 6.61
N GLU A 33 -10.52 14.55 6.96
CA GLU A 33 -9.79 13.44 7.58
C GLU A 33 -8.80 12.84 6.58
N SER A 34 -9.24 12.60 5.34
CA SER A 34 -8.42 12.08 4.24
C SER A 34 -7.21 12.99 3.98
N LYS A 35 -7.43 14.31 3.85
CA LYS A 35 -6.34 15.28 3.67
C LYS A 35 -5.36 15.26 4.84
N LEU A 36 -5.86 15.26 6.07
CA LEU A 36 -5.02 15.30 7.26
C LEU A 36 -4.17 14.03 7.41
N ILE A 37 -4.75 12.85 7.20
CA ILE A 37 -4.03 11.59 7.37
C ILE A 37 -3.04 11.34 6.23
N ARG A 38 -3.39 11.67 4.98
CA ARG A 38 -2.46 11.56 3.84
C ARG A 38 -1.26 12.50 4.02
N GLN A 39 -1.48 13.72 4.52
CA GLN A 39 -0.38 14.60 4.87
C GLN A 39 0.47 14.00 6.00
N HIS A 40 -0.14 13.42 7.02
CA HIS A 40 0.59 12.75 8.09
C HIS A 40 1.48 11.61 7.58
N PHE A 41 0.96 10.73 6.71
CA PHE A 41 1.77 9.69 6.07
C PHE A 41 2.89 10.29 5.24
N THR A 42 2.60 11.31 4.42
CA THR A 42 3.60 12.03 3.62
C THR A 42 4.77 12.52 4.48
N ASP A 43 4.47 13.16 5.61
CA ASP A 43 5.48 13.70 6.53
C ASP A 43 6.37 12.61 7.17
N CYS A 44 5.87 11.37 7.26
CA CYS A 44 6.53 10.26 7.94
C CYS A 44 7.30 9.33 7.00
N ILE A 45 7.20 9.53 5.68
CA ILE A 45 7.85 8.68 4.69
C ILE A 45 9.28 9.14 4.45
N PRO A 46 10.30 8.31 4.74
CA PRO A 46 11.70 8.67 4.54
C PRO A 46 12.20 8.41 3.10
N LEU A 47 11.31 7.96 2.20
CA LEU A 47 11.61 7.56 0.84
C LEU A 47 11.14 8.60 -0.18
N PRO A 48 11.78 8.69 -1.36
CA PRO A 48 11.33 9.61 -2.40
C PRO A 48 9.94 9.21 -2.93
N ILE A 49 9.00 10.14 -2.91
CA ILE A 49 7.61 9.90 -3.33
C ILE A 49 7.52 9.58 -4.83
N ASN A 50 8.43 10.12 -5.64
CA ASN A 50 8.43 9.99 -7.10
C ASN A 50 9.26 8.79 -7.61
N GLY A 51 9.50 7.79 -6.76
CA GLY A 51 10.21 6.58 -7.16
C GLY A 51 11.70 6.59 -6.81
N ALA A 52 12.31 5.42 -6.90
CA ALA A 52 13.75 5.22 -6.82
C ALA A 52 14.16 3.97 -7.59
N THR A 53 15.42 3.91 -7.99
CA THR A 53 16.04 2.71 -8.61
C THR A 53 16.80 1.87 -7.58
N THR A 54 16.51 2.06 -6.30
CA THR A 54 17.16 1.33 -5.21
C THR A 54 16.47 -0.01 -5.03
N LYS A 55 17.26 -1.07 -4.86
CA LYS A 55 16.76 -2.42 -4.55
C LYS A 55 15.90 -2.41 -3.28
N ILE A 56 14.72 -3.01 -3.37
CA ILE A 56 13.77 -3.18 -2.27
C ILE A 56 13.78 -4.65 -1.83
N SER A 57 13.99 -4.89 -0.55
CA SER A 57 13.97 -6.21 0.08
C SER A 57 13.09 -6.21 1.33
N ASN A 58 12.49 -7.34 1.68
CA ASN A 58 11.85 -7.49 2.99
C ASN A 58 12.88 -7.69 4.12
N ALA A 59 12.39 -7.86 5.35
CA ALA A 59 13.21 -8.10 6.53
C ALA A 59 14.06 -9.39 6.46
N ALA A 60 13.61 -10.40 5.72
CA ALA A 60 14.38 -11.63 5.48
C ALA A 60 15.44 -11.48 4.38
N GLY A 61 15.53 -10.32 3.73
CA GLY A 61 16.48 -10.04 2.66
C GLY A 61 16.02 -10.47 1.27
N THR A 62 14.84 -11.08 1.14
CA THR A 62 14.27 -11.45 -0.16
C THR A 62 14.01 -10.20 -0.98
N VAL A 63 14.57 -10.17 -2.18
CA VAL A 63 14.44 -9.05 -3.11
C VAL A 63 13.04 -9.05 -3.69
N ILE A 64 12.35 -7.93 -3.55
CA ILE A 64 10.99 -7.71 -4.05
C ILE A 64 11.02 -6.93 -5.35
N GLY A 65 11.95 -5.98 -5.47
CA GLY A 65 12.13 -5.22 -6.70
C GLY A 65 13.49 -4.54 -6.78
N ASN A 66 13.84 -4.07 -7.97
CA ASN A 66 15.06 -3.30 -8.25
C ASN A 66 14.82 -1.77 -8.27
N GLY A 67 13.65 -1.34 -7.82
CA GLY A 67 13.20 0.04 -7.78
C GLY A 67 11.71 0.09 -7.50
N PHE A 68 11.12 1.28 -7.55
CA PHE A 68 9.68 1.51 -7.54
C PHE A 68 9.35 2.81 -8.28
N THR A 69 8.17 2.91 -8.86
CA THR A 69 7.74 4.03 -9.70
C THR A 69 7.29 5.23 -8.87
N ARG A 70 6.55 5.01 -7.78
CA ARG A 70 6.16 6.06 -6.83
C ARG A 70 5.64 5.49 -5.51
N ILE A 71 5.41 6.36 -4.54
CA ILE A 71 4.67 6.04 -3.32
C ILE A 71 3.23 6.53 -3.47
N VAL A 72 2.27 5.62 -3.38
CA VAL A 72 0.84 5.94 -3.36
C VAL A 72 0.39 6.11 -1.93
N ILE A 73 -0.12 7.30 -1.59
CA ILE A 73 -0.57 7.64 -0.24
C ILE A 73 -2.10 7.71 -0.24
N GLY A 74 -2.72 6.63 0.22
CA GLY A 74 -4.16 6.51 0.38
C GLY A 74 -4.63 6.84 1.78
N ASP A 75 -5.94 6.71 2.00
CA ASP A 75 -6.55 6.94 3.32
C ASP A 75 -6.06 5.91 4.38
N TYR A 76 -5.63 4.73 3.93
CA TYR A 76 -5.32 3.58 4.78
C TYR A 76 -3.83 3.31 4.94
N GLY A 77 -2.97 4.14 4.34
CA GLY A 77 -1.52 3.97 4.40
C GLY A 77 -0.84 4.40 3.12
N ALA A 78 0.48 4.22 3.10
CA ALA A 78 1.33 4.44 1.95
C ALA A 78 1.85 3.11 1.43
N TYR A 79 1.89 2.98 0.10
CA TYR A 79 2.31 1.76 -0.60
C TYR A 79 3.31 2.13 -1.69
N LEU A 80 4.32 1.27 -1.89
CA LEU A 80 5.21 1.36 -3.03
C LEU A 80 4.47 0.85 -4.27
N GLU A 81 4.43 1.62 -5.35
CA GLU A 81 3.89 1.23 -6.66
C GLU A 81 5.05 0.75 -7.55
N PHE A 82 4.96 -0.46 -8.06
CA PHE A 82 5.93 -1.06 -8.97
C PHE A 82 5.30 -1.33 -10.32
N ASP A 83 6.06 -1.03 -11.37
CA ASP A 83 5.82 -1.59 -12.70
C ASP A 83 6.26 -3.07 -12.76
N GLU A 84 5.78 -3.80 -13.77
CA GLU A 84 6.05 -5.24 -13.94
C GLU A 84 7.54 -5.55 -14.09
N ASP A 85 8.31 -4.66 -14.72
CA ASP A 85 9.76 -4.80 -14.92
C ASP A 85 10.57 -4.50 -13.66
N GLN A 86 9.98 -3.78 -12.70
CA GLN A 86 10.61 -3.42 -11.44
C GLN A 86 10.46 -4.51 -10.38
N ILE A 87 9.35 -5.25 -10.43
CA ILE A 87 9.05 -6.29 -9.44
C ILE A 87 9.71 -7.62 -9.81
N LYS A 88 10.31 -8.29 -8.81
CA LYS A 88 10.97 -9.57 -8.96
C LYS A 88 9.97 -10.72 -8.78
N LEU A 89 9.12 -10.94 -9.79
CA LEU A 89 8.06 -11.95 -9.74
C LEU A 89 8.53 -13.38 -9.42
N THR A 90 9.79 -13.73 -9.73
CA THR A 90 10.36 -15.04 -9.37
C THR A 90 10.41 -15.30 -7.86
N ASN A 91 10.37 -14.25 -7.04
CA ASN A 91 10.39 -14.32 -5.58
C ASN A 91 9.00 -14.12 -4.96
N ILE A 92 7.96 -13.99 -5.80
CA ILE A 92 6.59 -13.72 -5.39
C ILE A 92 5.71 -14.90 -5.77
N VAL A 93 4.94 -15.40 -4.82
CA VAL A 93 3.99 -16.50 -5.01
C VAL A 93 2.57 -16.02 -4.77
N GLN A 94 1.64 -16.48 -5.60
CA GLN A 94 0.23 -16.20 -5.40
C GLN A 94 -0.28 -16.96 -4.16
N ARG A 95 -0.87 -16.23 -3.20
CA ARG A 95 -1.40 -16.86 -1.98
C ARG A 95 -2.80 -17.41 -2.18
N TRP A 96 -3.60 -16.75 -3.01
CA TRP A 96 -4.98 -17.16 -3.24
C TRP A 96 -5.09 -18.20 -4.36
N ALA A 97 -5.49 -19.43 -4.04
CA ALA A 97 -5.57 -20.54 -4.99
C ALA A 97 -6.78 -20.51 -5.95
N GLY A 98 -7.72 -19.59 -5.74
CA GLY A 98 -8.92 -19.47 -6.56
C GLY A 98 -8.66 -18.82 -7.93
N LYS A 99 -9.51 -19.13 -8.92
CA LYS A 99 -9.56 -18.35 -10.16
C LYS A 99 -10.25 -17.01 -9.88
N PRO A 100 -9.61 -15.85 -10.13
CA PRO A 100 -10.23 -14.56 -9.91
C PRO A 100 -11.46 -14.37 -10.78
N THR A 101 -12.58 -14.03 -10.15
CA THR A 101 -13.76 -13.55 -10.86
C THR A 101 -13.48 -12.17 -11.44
N ARG A 102 -14.36 -11.69 -12.33
CA ARG A 102 -14.21 -10.36 -12.95
C ARG A 102 -14.18 -9.24 -11.91
N ASP A 103 -14.89 -9.38 -10.81
CA ASP A 103 -15.11 -8.29 -9.85
C ASP A 103 -13.99 -8.17 -8.80
N VAL A 104 -13.02 -9.10 -8.81
CA VAL A 104 -11.83 -9.04 -7.94
C VAL A 104 -10.92 -7.91 -8.40
N LYS A 105 -10.81 -6.86 -7.59
CA LYS A 105 -10.03 -5.64 -7.87
C LYS A 105 -8.51 -5.83 -7.76
N TYR A 106 -8.05 -6.84 -7.04
CA TYR A 106 -6.62 -7.15 -6.89
C TYR A 106 -6.37 -8.64 -6.62
N ILE A 107 -5.18 -9.13 -6.95
CA ILE A 107 -4.69 -10.45 -6.56
C ILE A 107 -3.71 -10.30 -5.41
N TRP A 108 -3.97 -11.02 -4.32
CA TRP A 108 -3.06 -11.07 -3.19
C TRP A 108 -1.99 -12.16 -3.39
N MET A 109 -0.73 -11.72 -3.33
CA MET A 109 0.49 -12.51 -3.41
C MET A 109 1.38 -12.25 -2.19
N GLN A 110 2.45 -13.02 -2.05
CA GLN A 110 3.42 -12.86 -0.98
C GLN A 110 4.82 -13.29 -1.40
N THR A 111 5.84 -12.94 -0.62
CA THR A 111 7.19 -13.45 -0.84
C THR A 111 7.27 -14.97 -0.65
N SER A 112 8.15 -15.62 -1.42
CA SER A 112 8.30 -17.09 -1.45
C SER A 112 9.12 -17.67 -0.30
N ASP A 113 9.66 -16.81 0.57
CA ASP A 113 10.58 -17.12 1.66
C ASP A 113 9.90 -17.54 2.97
N GLY A 114 8.58 -17.65 2.97
CA GLY A 114 7.79 -17.98 4.15
C GLY A 114 7.45 -16.78 5.04
N GLU A 115 8.02 -15.60 4.77
CA GLU A 115 7.59 -14.35 5.40
C GLU A 115 6.29 -13.84 4.75
N GLU A 116 5.39 -13.27 5.56
CA GLU A 116 4.11 -12.74 5.08
C GLU A 116 4.27 -11.29 4.54
N THR A 117 5.24 -11.07 3.65
CA THR A 117 5.31 -9.77 2.95
C THR A 117 4.27 -9.74 1.84
N LYS A 118 3.20 -8.98 2.03
CA LYS A 118 2.06 -8.93 1.11
C LYS A 118 2.38 -8.09 -0.11
N VAL A 119 2.01 -8.60 -1.28
CA VAL A 119 2.07 -7.87 -2.55
C VAL A 119 0.70 -7.98 -3.22
N TYR A 120 0.20 -6.87 -3.74
CA TYR A 120 -1.08 -6.81 -4.43
C TYR A 120 -0.86 -6.46 -5.90
N TRP A 121 -1.28 -7.34 -6.81
CA TRP A 121 -1.37 -7.00 -8.23
C TRP A 121 -2.74 -6.42 -8.52
N GLN A 122 -2.81 -5.15 -8.91
CA GLN A 122 -4.06 -4.44 -9.08
C GLN A 122 -4.66 -4.71 -10.46
N ARG A 123 -5.94 -5.11 -10.48
CA ARG A 123 -6.68 -5.42 -11.71
C ARG A 123 -7.60 -4.30 -12.16
N ASP A 124 -7.98 -3.39 -11.27
CA ASP A 124 -8.93 -2.31 -11.52
C ASP A 124 -8.76 -1.17 -10.50
N THR A 125 -9.40 -0.02 -10.66
CA THR A 125 -9.27 1.12 -9.72
C THR A 125 -10.10 0.95 -8.43
N VAL A 126 -9.79 1.74 -7.40
CA VAL A 126 -10.54 1.82 -6.12
C VAL A 126 -10.76 3.28 -5.71
N ASP A 127 -11.79 3.57 -4.90
CA ASP A 127 -12.16 4.96 -4.58
C ASP A 127 -11.37 5.59 -3.43
N TYR A 128 -10.62 4.79 -2.68
CA TYR A 128 -9.91 5.21 -1.46
C TYR A 128 -8.40 5.45 -1.68
N ALA A 129 -7.87 5.12 -2.85
CA ALA A 129 -6.46 5.30 -3.22
C ALA A 129 -6.31 5.41 -4.74
N ASP A 130 -5.26 6.09 -5.20
CA ASP A 130 -5.00 6.34 -6.62
C ASP A 130 -4.27 5.15 -7.29
N TYR A 131 -4.72 3.93 -6.99
CA TYR A 131 -4.17 2.70 -7.59
C TYR A 131 -4.57 2.58 -9.05
N LYS A 132 -3.59 2.23 -9.88
CA LYS A 132 -3.72 1.93 -11.29
C LYS A 132 -3.74 0.42 -11.51
N ALA A 133 -4.60 -0.02 -12.43
CA ALA A 133 -4.61 -1.39 -12.93
C ALA A 133 -3.28 -1.73 -13.63
N GLY A 134 -2.82 -2.97 -13.49
CA GLY A 134 -1.55 -3.46 -14.03
C GLY A 134 -0.36 -3.30 -13.09
N MET A 135 -0.44 -2.40 -12.11
CA MET A 135 0.66 -2.14 -11.17
C MET A 135 0.64 -3.10 -9.97
N TYR A 136 1.78 -3.18 -9.30
CA TYR A 136 1.96 -3.93 -8.05
C TYR A 136 2.13 -2.99 -6.86
N TYR A 137 1.60 -3.38 -5.70
CA TYR A 137 1.63 -2.59 -4.48
C TYR A 137 2.14 -3.39 -3.27
N MET A 138 3.01 -2.77 -2.48
CA MET A 138 3.53 -3.30 -1.21
C MET A 138 3.48 -2.25 -0.11
#